data_AF-A0A2X2BCT4-F1
#
_entry.id   AF-A0A2X2BCT4-F1
#
_cell.length_a   1.000
_cell.length_b   1.000
_cell.length_c   1.000
_cell.angle_alpha   90.00
_cell.angle_beta   90.00
_cell.angle_gamma   90.00
#
_symmetry.space_group_name_H-M   'P 1'
#
loop_
_entity.id
_entity.type
_entity.pdbx_description
1 polymer ?
#
loop_
_entity_poly.entity_id
_entity_poly.type
_entity_poly.pdbx_seq_one_letter_code
_entity_poly.pdbx_strand_id
1 'polypeptide(L)'
;MVFILFVSAHPLVIEAALLQALDDDSFLLIEATSNQVDQFGGYTGMTPADFYQYVIEKAENVGFPVEKLILGGDHLGPNRWQHLNAEEAMANADVLIAHYVAAGFKKNPS
;
A
#
# COMPACT_ATOMS: atom_id res chain seq x y z
N MET A 1 7.95 4.32 15.65
CA MET A 1 7.60 3.92 14.28
C MET A 1 6.37 3.04 14.38
N VAL A 2 5.23 3.58 13.96
CA VAL A 2 3.95 2.84 13.93
C VAL A 2 3.94 1.99 12.66
N PHE A 3 3.69 0.69 12.82
CA PHE A 3 3.60 -0.26 11.71
C PHE A 3 2.15 -0.68 11.52
N ILE A 4 1.64 -0.53 10.30
CA ILE A 4 0.29 -0.99 9.96
C ILE A 4 0.36 -1.96 8.79
N LEU A 5 0.11 -3.22 9.14
CA LEU A 5 -0.23 -4.27 8.21
C LEU A 5 -1.74 -4.24 8.03
N PHE A 6 -2.18 -3.96 6.81
CA PHE A 6 -3.59 -3.71 6.50
C PHE A 6 -4.44 -4.97 6.72
N VAL A 7 -5.22 -4.98 7.80
CA VAL A 7 -6.28 -5.99 8.00
C VAL A 7 -7.59 -5.27 8.31
N SER A 8 -8.59 -5.57 7.48
CA SER A 8 -9.98 -5.11 7.50
C SER A 8 -10.26 -3.74 6.87
N ALA A 9 -11.23 -3.76 5.94
CA ALA A 9 -11.67 -2.72 5.03
C ALA A 9 -12.35 -1.50 5.70
N HIS A 10 -11.99 -1.15 6.94
CA HIS A 10 -12.62 -0.02 7.63
C HIS A 10 -11.86 1.28 7.31
N PRO A 11 -12.50 2.28 6.65
CA PRO A 11 -11.86 3.55 6.24
C PRO A 11 -11.21 4.37 7.38
N LEU A 12 -11.48 4.01 8.63
CA LEU A 12 -11.04 4.72 9.83
C LEU A 12 -9.66 4.26 10.32
N VAL A 13 -9.18 3.07 9.93
CA VAL A 13 -7.91 2.54 10.45
C VAL A 13 -6.73 3.40 10.03
N ILE A 14 -6.70 3.86 8.77
CA ILE A 14 -5.65 4.73 8.25
C ILE A 14 -5.67 6.09 8.96
N GLU A 15 -6.84 6.64 9.23
CA GLU A 15 -6.96 7.94 9.90
C GLU A 15 -6.52 7.85 11.37
N ALA A 16 -6.98 6.83 12.09
CA ALA A 16 -6.55 6.57 13.46
C ALA A 16 -5.03 6.35 13.55
N ALA A 17 -4.45 5.70 12.56
CA ALA A 17 -3.01 5.51 12.45
C ALA A 17 -2.22 6.80 12.28
N LEU A 18 -2.68 7.65 11.37
CA LEU A 18 -2.06 8.94 11.11
C LEU A 18 -2.12 9.80 12.38
N LEU A 19 -3.27 9.83 13.05
CA LEU A 19 -3.45 10.55 14.32
C LEU A 19 -2.54 10.00 15.43
N GLN A 20 -2.44 8.68 15.57
CA GLN A 20 -1.55 8.06 16.57
C GLN A 20 -0.08 8.38 16.27
N ALA A 21 0.35 8.22 15.02
CA ALA A 21 1.73 8.52 14.64
C ALA A 21 2.06 10.01 14.77
N LEU A 22 1.08 10.90 14.56
CA LEU A 22 1.20 12.33 14.79
C LEU A 22 1.42 12.65 16.27
N ASP A 23 0.62 12.06 17.16
CA ASP A 23 0.73 12.23 18.62
C ASP A 23 2.09 11.71 19.15
N ASP A 24 2.56 10.60 18.58
CA ASP A 24 3.85 9.98 18.91
C ASP A 24 5.07 10.66 18.25
N ASP A 25 4.86 11.70 17.43
CA ASP A 25 5.87 12.34 16.56
C ASP A 25 6.70 11.35 15.71
N SER A 26 6.10 10.23 15.32
CA SER A 26 6.81 9.08 14.78
C SER A 26 6.57 8.85 13.28
N PHE A 27 7.47 8.08 12.64
CA PHE A 27 7.23 7.58 11.28
C PHE A 27 6.08 6.58 11.25
N LEU A 28 5.31 6.60 10.15
CA LEU A 28 4.23 5.67 9.87
C LEU A 28 4.53 4.86 8.61
N LEU A 29 4.55 3.53 8.74
CA LEU A 29 4.57 2.61 7.59
C LEU A 29 3.16 2.04 7.36
N ILE A 30 2.64 2.22 6.15
CA ILE A 30 1.40 1.57 5.69
C ILE A 30 1.77 0.66 4.52
N GLU A 31 1.36 -0.61 4.62
CA GLU A 31 1.62 -1.60 3.58
C GLU A 31 0.32 -2.10 2.94
N ALA A 32 0.33 -2.27 1.62
CA ALA A 32 -0.76 -2.89 0.87
C ALA A 32 -0.30 -4.23 0.27
N THR A 33 -1.16 -5.25 0.37
CA THR A 33 -0.89 -6.55 -0.25
C THR A 33 -1.25 -6.56 -1.74
N SER A 34 -0.64 -7.47 -2.49
CA SER A 34 -1.00 -7.71 -3.88
C SER A 34 -2.48 -8.03 -4.08
N ASN A 35 -3.20 -8.63 -3.13
CA ASN A 35 -4.65 -8.88 -3.22
C ASN A 35 -5.51 -7.62 -3.02
N GLN A 36 -5.02 -6.68 -2.20
CA GLN A 36 -5.71 -5.44 -1.88
C GLN A 36 -5.64 -4.45 -3.04
N VAL A 37 -4.44 -4.24 -3.55
CA VAL A 37 -4.11 -3.19 -4.50
C VAL A 37 -3.19 -3.80 -5.56
N ASP A 38 -3.69 -3.87 -6.79
CA ASP A 38 -2.91 -4.28 -7.96
C ASP A 38 -3.29 -3.44 -9.19
N GLN A 39 -2.64 -3.70 -10.32
CA GLN A 39 -2.92 -3.01 -11.59
C GLN A 39 -4.38 -3.13 -12.07
N PHE A 40 -5.16 -4.06 -11.51
CA PHE A 40 -6.56 -4.29 -11.83
C PHE A 40 -7.53 -3.81 -10.75
N GLY A 41 -7.02 -3.21 -9.67
CA GLY A 41 -7.83 -2.65 -8.58
C GLY A 41 -7.91 -3.52 -7.32
N GLY A 42 -7.48 -4.78 -7.35
CA GLY A 42 -7.67 -5.68 -6.20
C GLY A 42 -9.12 -5.84 -5.78
N TYR A 43 -9.30 -6.31 -4.55
CA TYR A 43 -10.65 -6.29 -3.95
C TYR A 43 -11.06 -4.88 -3.49
N THR A 44 -10.14 -3.92 -3.44
CA THR A 44 -10.41 -2.54 -3.02
C THR A 44 -10.93 -1.65 -4.14
N GLY A 45 -10.75 -2.07 -5.40
CA GLY A 45 -10.96 -1.25 -6.59
C GLY A 45 -9.84 -0.22 -6.86
N MET A 46 -8.73 -0.26 -6.12
CA MET A 46 -7.63 0.71 -6.21
C MET A 46 -6.39 0.14 -6.89
N THR A 47 -5.82 0.90 -7.81
CA THR A 47 -4.45 0.69 -8.31
C THR A 47 -3.42 1.21 -7.30
N PRO A 48 -2.12 0.89 -7.43
CA PRO A 48 -1.09 1.44 -6.55
C PRO A 48 -1.06 2.97 -6.53
N ALA A 49 -1.35 3.62 -7.67
CA ALA A 49 -1.46 5.06 -7.76
C ALA A 49 -2.69 5.60 -7.00
N ASP A 50 -3.84 4.94 -7.13
CA ASP A 50 -5.06 5.33 -6.41
C ASP A 50 -4.87 5.18 -4.90
N PHE A 51 -4.26 4.09 -4.45
CA PHE A 51 -3.97 3.87 -3.04
C PHE A 51 -2.98 4.91 -2.50
N TYR A 52 -1.94 5.24 -3.27
CA TYR A 52 -1.02 6.31 -2.91
C TYR A 52 -1.76 7.62 -2.68
N GLN A 53 -2.56 8.08 -3.65
CA GLN A 53 -3.32 9.33 -3.54
C GLN A 53 -4.30 9.29 -2.36
N TYR A 54 -5.00 8.18 -2.17
CA TYR A 54 -5.94 7.99 -1.07
C TYR A 54 -5.28 8.16 0.31
N VAL A 55 -4.06 7.64 0.51
CA VAL A 55 -3.36 7.80 1.79
C VAL A 55 -2.79 9.22 1.94
N ILE A 56 -2.29 9.83 0.86
CA ILE A 56 -1.81 11.22 0.89
C ILE A 56 -2.93 12.18 1.26
N GLU A 57 -4.10 12.07 0.62
CA GLU A 57 -5.27 12.91 0.93
C GLU A 57 -5.66 12.78 2.41
N LYS A 58 -5.62 11.57 2.98
CA LYS A 58 -5.88 11.37 4.41
C LYS A 58 -4.82 12.01 5.29
N ALA A 59 -3.55 11.89 4.93
CA ALA A 59 -2.44 12.51 5.67
C ALA A 59 -2.59 14.04 5.67
N GLU A 60 -2.89 14.64 4.53
CA GLU A 60 -3.14 16.08 4.39
C GLU A 60 -4.33 16.54 5.23
N ASN A 61 -5.43 15.78 5.20
CA ASN A 61 -6.65 16.10 5.96
C ASN A 61 -6.43 16.13 7.48
N VAL A 62 -5.55 15.28 8.01
CA VAL A 62 -5.22 15.26 9.45
C VAL A 62 -3.96 16.06 9.79
N GLY A 63 -3.31 16.68 8.81
CA GLY A 63 -2.08 17.46 8.99
C GLY A 63 -0.84 16.62 9.31
N PHE A 64 -0.81 15.36 8.90
CA PHE A 64 0.36 14.49 9.10
C PHE A 64 1.48 14.83 8.08
N PRO A 65 2.74 14.99 8.52
CA PRO A 65 3.86 15.31 7.63
C PRO A 65 4.15 14.15 6.65
N VAL A 66 3.96 14.40 5.36
CA VAL A 66 4.12 13.40 4.28
C VAL A 66 5.52 12.80 4.24
N GLU A 67 6.54 13.54 4.65
CA GLU A 67 7.92 13.06 4.77
C GLU A 67 8.12 11.96 5.83
N LYS A 68 7.21 11.87 6.81
CA LYS A 68 7.18 10.80 7.83
C LYS A 68 6.32 9.60 7.41
N LEU A 69 5.63 9.69 6.28
CA LEU A 69 4.79 8.63 5.74
C LEU A 69 5.61 7.75 4.78
N ILE A 70 5.57 6.44 5.03
CA ILE A 70 6.20 5.43 4.19
C ILE A 70 5.10 4.50 3.69
N LEU A 71 5.07 4.28 2.37
CA LEU A 71 4.18 3.31 1.73
C LEU A 71 5.00 2.11 1.24
N GLY A 72 4.56 0.91 1.59
CA GLY A 72 5.17 -0.36 1.25
C GLY A 72 4.21 -1.32 0.54
N GLY A 73 4.76 -2.26 -0.21
CA GLY A 73 4.01 -3.40 -0.74
C GLY A 73 4.37 -4.66 0.04
N ASP A 74 3.35 -5.38 0.49
CA ASP A 74 3.50 -6.65 1.22
C ASP A 74 3.14 -7.84 0.32
N HIS A 75 3.93 -8.92 0.38
CA HIS A 75 3.75 -10.11 -0.46
C HIS A 75 3.52 -9.78 -1.97
N LEU A 76 4.30 -8.84 -2.52
CA LEU A 76 4.28 -8.53 -3.95
C LEU A 76 4.95 -9.69 -4.70
N GLY A 77 4.15 -10.43 -5.47
CA GLY A 77 4.63 -11.62 -6.16
C GLY A 77 3.50 -12.38 -6.87
N PRO A 78 3.81 -13.54 -7.47
CA PRO A 78 2.87 -14.29 -8.31
C PRO A 78 1.73 -14.95 -7.51
N ASN A 79 1.77 -14.92 -6.18
CA ASN A 79 0.81 -15.61 -5.30
C ASN A 79 -0.65 -15.28 -5.62
N ARG A 80 -0.95 -14.02 -5.97
CA ARG A 80 -2.30 -13.61 -6.37
C ARG A 80 -2.79 -14.33 -7.64
N TRP A 81 -1.87 -14.67 -8.53
CA TRP A 81 -2.13 -15.30 -9.82
C TRP A 81 -1.71 -16.78 -9.84
N GLN A 82 -1.67 -17.45 -8.69
CA GLN A 82 -1.32 -18.88 -8.59
C GLN A 82 -2.25 -19.81 -9.40
N HIS A 83 -3.41 -19.32 -9.83
CA HIS A 83 -4.35 -20.04 -10.69
C HIS A 83 -3.99 -19.96 -12.18
N LEU A 84 -3.05 -19.07 -12.56
CA LEU A 84 -2.47 -18.96 -13.90
C LEU A 84 -1.24 -19.86 -14.03
N ASN A 85 -0.75 -19.99 -15.27
CA ASN A 85 0.54 -20.64 -15.46
C ASN A 85 1.69 -19.76 -14.92
N ALA A 86 2.85 -20.36 -14.67
CA ALA A 86 3.96 -19.68 -14.03
C ALA A 86 4.46 -18.45 -14.81
N GLU A 87 4.47 -18.51 -16.14
CA GLU A 87 4.90 -17.39 -16.99
C GLU A 87 3.95 -16.20 -16.87
N GLU A 88 2.64 -16.45 -16.97
CA GLU A 88 1.60 -15.42 -16.82
C GLU A 88 1.57 -14.83 -15.40
N ALA A 89 1.75 -15.66 -14.38
CA ALA A 89 1.75 -15.22 -12.98
C ALA A 89 2.96 -14.31 -12.70
N MET A 90 4.13 -14.65 -13.23
CA MET A 90 5.34 -13.81 -13.11
C MET A 90 5.23 -12.51 -13.89
N ALA A 91 4.70 -12.54 -15.12
CA ALA A 91 4.48 -11.33 -15.90
C ALA A 91 3.56 -10.33 -15.19
N ASN A 92 2.50 -10.82 -14.53
CA ASN A 92 1.62 -9.97 -13.71
C ASN A 92 2.33 -9.42 -12.46
N ALA A 93 3.20 -10.21 -11.83
CA ALA A 93 3.99 -9.77 -10.67
C ALA A 93 4.98 -8.66 -11.04
N ASP A 94 5.64 -8.76 -12.21
CA ASP A 94 6.56 -7.73 -12.69
C ASP A 94 5.83 -6.40 -12.95
N VAL A 95 4.65 -6.45 -13.59
CA VAL A 95 3.80 -5.28 -13.80
C VAL A 95 3.36 -4.67 -12.47
N LEU A 96 2.96 -5.50 -11.51
CA LEU A 96 2.57 -5.05 -10.18
C LEU A 96 3.69 -4.27 -9.50
N ILE A 97 4.91 -4.84 -9.46
CA ILE A 97 6.07 -4.21 -8.85
C ILE A 97 6.38 -2.89 -9.54
N ALA A 98 6.33 -2.84 -10.88
CA ALA A 98 6.54 -1.62 -11.64
C ALA A 98 5.52 -0.53 -11.28
N HIS A 99 4.25 -0.87 -11.08
CA HIS A 99 3.21 0.07 -10.66
C HIS A 99 3.44 0.59 -9.24
N TYR A 100 3.84 -0.26 -8.29
CA TYR A 100 4.18 0.16 -6.93
C TYR A 100 5.38 1.13 -6.91
N VAL A 101 6.45 0.80 -7.64
CA VAL A 101 7.63 1.67 -7.77
C VAL A 101 7.24 3.00 -8.42
N ALA A 102 6.47 2.98 -9.51
CA ALA A 102 6.04 4.18 -10.21
C ALA A 102 5.12 5.08 -9.37
N ALA A 103 4.31 4.49 -8.49
CA ALA A 103 3.44 5.22 -7.57
C ALA A 103 4.21 5.89 -6.41
N GLY A 104 5.50 5.58 -6.21
CA GLY A 104 6.34 6.21 -5.19
C GLY A 104 6.48 5.42 -3.89
N PHE A 105 6.16 4.12 -3.90
CA PHE A 105 6.40 3.23 -2.76
C PHE A 105 7.91 3.09 -2.52
N LYS A 106 8.34 3.27 -1.27
CA LYS A 106 9.78 3.38 -0.91
C LYS A 106 10.36 2.14 -0.25
N LYS A 107 9.52 1.21 0.20
CA LYS A 107 9.96 -0.09 0.75
C LYS A 107 9.78 -1.17 -0.32
N ASN A 108 10.89 -1.78 -0.73
CA ASN A 108 10.89 -2.96 -1.61
C ASN A 108 10.31 -4.17 -0.87
N PRO A 109 9.63 -5.10 -1.58
CA PRO A 109 9.07 -6.30 -0.97
C PRO A 109 10.19 -7.18 -0.39
N SER A 110 10.00 -7.62 0.85
CA SER A 110 10.79 -8.67 1.50
C SER A 110 10.24 -10.04 1.16
#